data_AF-A0A2A3LSE8-F1
#
_entry.id   AF-A0A2A3LSE8-F1
#
_cell.length_a   1.000
_cell.length_b   1.000
_cell.length_c   1.000
_cell.angle_alpha   90.00
_cell.angle_beta   90.00
_cell.angle_gamma   90.00
#
_symmetry.space_group_name_H-M   'P 1'
#
loop_
_entity.id
_entity.type
_entity.pdbx_description
1 polymer ?
#
loop_
_entity_poly.entity_id
_entity_poly.type
_entity_poly.pdbx_seq_one_letter_code
_entity_poly.pdbx_strand_id
1 'polypeptide(L)' 'MDKRVNEDKRLLQSIGSYAEVGRITGNSPQCVFNWTKRGIPARIKLKYPDLFLNSKKPDDQPK' A
#
# COMPACT_ATOMS: atom_id res chain seq x y z
N MET A 1 -18.40 2.83 1.72
CA MET A 1 -16.93 2.87 1.64
C MET A 1 -16.51 2.25 0.33
N ASP A 2 -15.77 2.98 -0.51
CA ASP A 2 -15.37 2.53 -1.85
C ASP A 2 -14.54 1.23 -1.82
N LYS A 3 -14.85 0.27 -2.71
CA LYS A 3 -14.12 -1.01 -2.83
C LYS A 3 -12.60 -0.81 -2.95
N ARG A 4 -12.18 0.15 -3.78
CA ARG A 4 -10.75 0.48 -4.01
C ARG A 4 -10.03 0.95 -2.73
N VAL A 5 -10.72 1.68 -1.86
CA VAL A 5 -10.13 2.14 -0.59
C VAL A 5 -9.92 0.96 0.37
N ASN A 6 -10.85 0.00 0.37
CA ASN A 6 -10.69 -1.23 1.16
C ASN A 6 -9.54 -2.12 0.64
N GLU A 7 -9.36 -2.23 -0.68
CA GLU A 7 -8.24 -2.94 -1.29
C GLU A 7 -6.90 -2.27 -0.93
N ASP A 8 -6.81 -0.95 -1.09
CA ASP A 8 -5.64 -0.16 -0.71
C ASP A 8 -5.29 -0.31 0.78
N LYS A 9 -6.32 -0.32 1.65
CA LYS A 9 -6.12 -0.57 3.08
C LYS A 9 -5.53 -1.96 3.34
N ARG A 10 -6.08 -3.00 2.70
CA ARG A 10 -5.58 -4.38 2.86
C ARG A 10 -4.15 -4.52 2.34
N LEU A 11 -3.84 -3.89 1.21
CA LEU A 11 -2.50 -3.85 0.62
C LEU A 11 -1.49 -3.18 1.57
N LEU A 12 -1.83 -2.03 2.15
CA LEU A 12 -0.96 -1.37 3.12
C LEU A 12 -0.68 -2.25 4.34
N GLN A 13 -1.68 -2.98 4.81
CA GLN A 13 -1.56 -3.91 5.93
C GLN A 13 -0.74 -5.17 5.59
N SER A 14 -0.75 -5.62 4.33
CA SER A 14 0.06 -6.77 3.90
C SER A 14 1.52 -6.43 3.65
N ILE A 15 1.83 -5.16 3.35
CA ILE A 15 3.21 -4.69 3.16
C ILE A 15 3.94 -4.59 4.50
N GLY A 16 3.28 -4.02 5.51
CA GLY A 16 3.89 -3.84 6.83
C GLY A 16 3.22 -2.74 7.65
N SER A 17 3.97 -2.17 8.59
CA SER A 17 3.45 -1.06 9.41
C SER A 17 3.34 0.25 8.61
N TYR A 18 2.43 1.15 8.98
CA TYR A 18 2.32 2.46 8.32
C TYR A 18 3.61 3.29 8.44
N ALA A 19 4.40 3.08 9.51
CA ALA A 19 5.69 3.72 9.68
C ALA A 19 6.73 3.19 8.68
N GLU A 20 6.72 1.90 8.41
CA GLU A 20 7.60 1.26 7.44
C GLU A 20 7.25 1.66 6.00
N VAL A 21 5.98 1.62 5.63
CA VAL A 21 5.51 2.12 4.32
C VAL A 21 5.84 3.61 4.16
N GLY A 22 5.70 4.39 5.23
CA GLY A 22 6.10 5.80 5.25
C GLY A 22 7.59 5.97 4.95
N ARG A 23 8.45 5.19 5.61
CA ARG A 23 9.91 5.19 5.40
C ARG A 23 10.28 4.87 3.96
N ILE A 24 9.67 3.84 3.36
CA ILE A 24 9.92 3.42 1.97
C ILE A 24 9.47 4.50 0.98
N THR A 25 8.31 5.10 1.22
CA THR A 25 7.70 6.08 0.30
C THR A 25 8.13 7.52 0.54
N GLY A 26 8.92 7.79 1.59
CA GLY A 26 9.28 9.13 2.02
C GLY A 26 8.08 9.94 2.54
N ASN A 27 7.04 9.29 3.05
CA ASN A 27 5.85 9.92 3.62
C ASN A 27 5.77 9.71 5.14
N SER A 28 5.05 10.59 5.83
CA SER A 28 4.80 10.39 7.26
C SER A 28 3.87 9.20 7.51
N PRO A 29 3.98 8.51 8.65
CA PRO A 29 3.05 7.44 9.02
C PRO A 29 1.59 7.90 9.01
N GLN A 30 1.33 9.15 9.41
CA GLN A 30 0.00 9.77 9.37
C GLN A 30 -0.52 9.92 7.94
N CYS A 31 0.34 10.29 6.98
CA CYS A 31 -0.03 10.35 5.56
C CYS A 31 -0.46 8.97 5.05
N VAL A 32 0.30 7.92 5.38
CA VAL A 32 -0.03 6.54 5.01
C VAL A 32 -1.33 6.08 5.68
N PHE A 33 -1.55 6.40 6.96
CA PHE A 33 -2.81 6.11 7.63
C PHE A 33 -4.01 6.77 6.92
N ASN A 34 -3.86 8.02 6.45
CA ASN A 34 -4.91 8.70 5.71
C ASN A 34 -5.25 8.00 4.38
N TRP A 35 -4.29 7.32 3.74
CA TRP A 35 -4.56 6.51 2.54
C TRP A 35 -5.51 5.34 2.83
N THR A 36 -5.52 4.80 4.06
CA THR A 36 -6.49 3.77 4.45
C THR A 36 -7.94 4.27 4.51
N LYS A 37 -8.13 5.59 4.53
CA LYS A 37 -9.44 6.26 4.58
C LYS A 37 -9.84 6.86 3.24
N ARG A 38 -8.87 7.30 2.43
CA ARG A 38 -9.08 8.05 1.17
C ARG A 38 -8.62 7.32 -0.09
N GLY A 39 -7.91 6.20 0.06
CA GLY A 39 -7.19 5.50 -1.02
C GLY A 39 -5.76 5.99 -1.17
N ILE A 40 -4.90 5.13 -1.72
CA ILE A 40 -3.51 5.48 -2.05
C ILE A 40 -3.54 6.37 -3.30
N PRO A 41 -2.90 7.55 -3.30
CA PRO A 41 -2.88 8.43 -4.46
C PRO A 41 -2.29 7.72 -5.69
N ALA A 42 -2.92 7.90 -6.86
CA ALA A 42 -2.45 7.27 -8.10
C ALA A 42 -0.97 7.58 -8.41
N ARG A 43 -0.54 8.84 -8.16
CA ARG A 43 0.87 9.25 -8.30
C ARG A 43 1.83 8.44 -7.43
N ILE A 44 1.38 8.01 -6.24
CA ILE A 44 2.19 7.20 -5.31
C ILE A 44 2.26 5.77 -5.82
N LYS A 45 1.16 5.20 -6.32
CA LYS A 45 1.16 3.86 -6.94
C LYS A 45 2.11 3.78 -8.13
N LEU A 46 2.11 4.81 -8.99
CA LEU A 46 3.00 4.88 -10.15
C LEU A 46 4.46 5.14 -9.78
N LYS A 47 4.72 5.87 -8.68
CA LYS A 47 6.09 6.12 -8.19
C LYS A 47 6.70 4.88 -7.53
N TYR A 48 5.88 4.04 -6.90
CA TYR A 48 6.31 2.82 -6.23
C TYR A 48 5.53 1.60 -6.77
N PRO A 49 5.70 1.28 -8.07
CA PRO A 49 4.94 0.21 -8.71
C PRO A 49 5.25 -1.15 -8.08
N ASP A 50 6.49 -1.40 -7.67
CA ASP A 50 6.85 -2.66 -7.01
C ASP A 50 6.19 -2.87 -5.66
N LEU A 51 5.87 -1.76 -4.97
CA LEU A 51 5.22 -1.77 -3.68
C LEU A 51 3.69 -1.91 -3.81
N PHE A 52 3.09 -1.26 -4.82
CA PHE A 52 1.64 -1.09 -4.90
C PHE A 52 0.94 -1.74 -6.10
N LEU A 53 1.67 -2.10 -7.15
CA LEU A 53 1.12 -2.65 -8.40
C LEU A 53 1.65 -4.06 -8.69
N ASN A 54 2.93 -4.31 -8.40
CA ASN A 54 3.58 -5.60 -8.60
C ASN A 54 3.70 -6.41 -7.30
N SER A 55 2.85 -6.16 -6.30
CA SER A 55 2.78 -7.01 -5.12
C SER A 55 2.42 -8.42 -5.60
N LYS A 56 3.44 -9.27 -5.75
CA LYS A 56 3.30 -10.66 -6.18
C LYS A 56 2.19 -11.27 -5.33
N LYS A 57 1.16 -11.81 -6.00
CA LYS A 57 0.17 -12.65 -5.34
C LYS A 57 0.95 -13.71 -4.54
N PRO A 58 0.54 -14.06 -3.32
CA PRO A 58 1.19 -15.10 -2.52
C PRO A 58 1.07 -16.53 -3.11
N ASP A 59 0.79 -16.69 -4.40
CA ASP A 59 0.71 -17.99 -5.10
C ASP A 59 2.07 -18.52 -5.59
N ASP A 60 3.18 -17.88 -5.21
CA ASP A 60 4.54 -18.34 -5.52
C ASP A 60 5.25 -18.90 -4.27
N GLN A 61 4.51 -19.69 -3.47
CA GLN A 61 5.12 -20.53 -2.44
C GLN A 61 5.59 -21.83 -3.12
N PRO A 62 6.90 -22.18 -3.12
CA PRO A 62 7.34 -23.45 -3.69
C PRO A 62 6.73 -24.59 -2.89
N LYS A 63 6.06 -25.49 -3.60
CA LYS A 63 5.52 -26.75 -3.10
C LYS A 63 6.62 -27.68 -2.60
#